data_AF-K4KM40-F1
#
_entry.id   AF-K4KM40-F1
#
_cell.length_a   1.000
_cell.length_b   1.000
_cell.length_c   1.000
_cell.angle_alpha   90.00
_cell.angle_beta   90.00
_cell.angle_gamma   90.00
#
_symmetry.space_group_name_H-M   'P 1'
#
loop_
_entity.id
_entity.type
_entity.pdbx_description
1 polymer ?
#
loop_
_entity_poly.entity_id
_entity_poly.type
_entity_poly.pdbx_seq_one_letter_code
_entity_poly.pdbx_strand_id
1 'polypeptide(L)'
;MLTYSLLKVIHLGALILWIGPALGAWLVLRKARIAFPAHSSEYRLVERVFLGTLIVEHLAFFTLITTGILMASLLNWWQAPWLQQKLWLVSAIVVLEVIDIWLGNFLLVRLHRRRNAAQPTPLTRAETFYHGPFTRVATFTLPPVTLAIFWLAVSKQAL
;
A
#
# COMPACT_ATOMS: atom_id res chain seq x y z
N MET A 1 -29.61 -9.53 -1.60
CA MET A 1 -28.63 -9.79 -2.70
C MET A 1 -27.95 -8.52 -3.19
N LEU A 2 -28.69 -7.42 -3.47
CA LEU A 2 -28.13 -6.15 -3.96
C LEU A 2 -26.98 -5.59 -3.09
N THR A 3 -27.15 -5.62 -1.76
CA THR A 3 -26.16 -5.10 -0.79
C THR A 3 -24.83 -5.85 -0.84
N TYR A 4 -24.86 -7.17 -1.06
CA TYR A 4 -23.65 -8.00 -1.11
C TYR A 4 -22.90 -7.81 -2.43
N SER A 5 -23.61 -7.73 -3.56
CA SER A 5 -23.00 -7.45 -4.86
C SER A 5 -22.35 -6.07 -4.89
N LEU A 6 -23.02 -5.05 -4.33
CA LEU A 6 -22.44 -3.70 -4.21
C LEU A 6 -21.18 -3.71 -3.35
N LEU A 7 -21.22 -4.41 -2.20
CA LEU A 7 -20.06 -4.52 -1.31
C LEU A 7 -18.86 -5.20 -2.00
N LYS A 8 -19.10 -6.20 -2.85
CA LYS A 8 -18.06 -6.81 -3.69
C LYS A 8 -17.45 -5.85 -4.69
N VAL A 9 -18.27 -5.04 -5.36
CA VAL A 9 -17.78 -4.02 -6.32
C VAL A 9 -16.89 -3.01 -5.60
N ILE A 10 -17.33 -2.52 -4.43
CA ILE A 10 -16.52 -1.61 -3.61
C ILE A 10 -15.22 -2.28 -3.17
N HIS A 11 -15.28 -3.54 -2.72
CA HIS A 11 -14.10 -4.30 -2.30
C HIS A 11 -13.08 -4.49 -3.43
N LEU A 12 -13.54 -4.84 -4.64
CA LEU A 12 -12.68 -4.99 -5.81
C LEU A 12 -12.11 -3.65 -6.28
N GLY A 13 -12.92 -2.58 -6.26
CA GLY A 13 -12.44 -1.22 -6.55
C GLY A 13 -11.34 -0.78 -5.59
N ALA A 14 -11.55 -1.01 -4.29
CA ALA A 14 -10.56 -0.75 -3.25
C ALA A 14 -9.27 -1.56 -3.48
N LEU A 15 -9.37 -2.83 -3.88
CA LEU A 15 -8.21 -3.66 -4.18
C LEU A 15 -7.38 -3.12 -5.34
N ILE A 16 -8.04 -2.69 -6.43
CA ILE A 16 -7.37 -2.09 -7.59
C ILE A 16 -6.68 -0.78 -7.21
N LEU A 17 -7.36 0.06 -6.44
CA LEU A 17 -6.84 1.36 -5.98
C LEU A 17 -5.70 1.22 -4.97
N TRP A 18 -5.67 0.15 -4.18
CA TRP A 18 -4.57 -0.14 -3.27
C TRP A 18 -3.32 -0.58 -4.05
N ILE A 19 -3.43 -1.50 -5.02
CA ILE A 19 -2.25 -2.07 -5.70
C ILE A 19 -1.69 -1.16 -6.79
N GLY A 20 -2.55 -0.59 -7.64
CA GLY A 20 -2.12 -0.04 -8.94
C GLY A 20 -1.47 1.35 -8.86
N PRO A 21 -2.18 2.37 -8.34
CA PRO A 21 -1.72 3.75 -8.34
C PRO A 21 -0.36 3.97 -7.66
N ALA A 22 -0.13 3.33 -6.52
CA ALA A 22 1.06 3.51 -5.71
C ALA A 22 2.34 3.09 -6.43
N LEU A 23 2.34 1.90 -7.04
CA LEU A 23 3.47 1.39 -7.82
C LEU A 23 3.76 2.30 -9.02
N GLY A 24 2.73 2.74 -9.73
CA GLY A 24 2.86 3.67 -10.86
C GLY A 24 3.47 5.01 -10.42
N ALA A 25 2.95 5.60 -9.35
CA ALA A 25 3.45 6.85 -8.80
C ALA A 25 4.90 6.73 -8.31
N TRP A 26 5.28 5.60 -7.71
CA TRP A 26 6.65 5.33 -7.31
C TRP A 26 7.63 5.28 -8.49
N LEU A 27 7.24 4.63 -9.60
CA LEU A 27 8.05 4.60 -10.82
C LEU A 27 8.26 5.99 -11.41
N VAL A 28 7.21 6.82 -11.41
CA VAL A 28 7.27 8.22 -11.85
C VAL A 28 8.21 9.03 -10.94
N LEU A 29 8.10 8.89 -9.62
CA LEU A 29 9.00 9.55 -8.67
C LEU A 29 10.46 9.15 -8.88
N ARG A 30 10.73 7.86 -9.12
CA ARG A 30 12.07 7.35 -9.38
C ARG A 30 12.68 7.96 -10.64
N LYS A 31 11.90 8.08 -11.72
CA LYS A 31 12.35 8.75 -12.95
C LYS A 31 12.57 10.25 -12.72
N ALA A 32 11.67 10.91 -11.99
CA ALA A 32 11.77 12.33 -11.68
C ALA A 32 13.02 12.69 -10.86
N ARG A 33 13.45 11.81 -9.94
CA ARG A 33 14.70 11.97 -9.17
C ARG A 33 15.95 12.03 -10.04
N ILE A 34 15.93 11.40 -11.21
CA ILE A 34 17.06 11.38 -12.15
C ILE A 34 16.92 12.53 -13.15
N ALA A 35 15.70 12.85 -13.57
CA ALA A 35 15.42 13.83 -14.62
C ALA A 35 15.46 15.29 -14.15
N PHE A 36 15.14 15.56 -12.88
CA PHE A 36 14.99 16.93 -12.38
C PHE A 36 15.88 17.19 -11.15
N PRO A 37 16.44 18.42 -11.01
CA PRO A 37 17.08 18.83 -9.77
C PRO A 37 16.10 18.73 -8.58
N ALA A 38 16.57 18.28 -7.42
CA ALA A 38 15.73 18.07 -6.23
C ALA A 38 14.97 19.33 -5.75
N HIS A 39 15.41 20.52 -6.16
CA HIS A 39 14.79 21.81 -5.81
C HIS A 39 13.93 22.41 -6.93
N SER A 40 13.70 21.67 -8.02
CA SER A 40 12.87 22.16 -9.13
C SER A 40 11.37 22.11 -8.78
N SER A 41 10.57 22.94 -9.46
CA SER A 41 9.11 22.97 -9.33
C SER A 41 8.47 21.64 -9.75
N GLU A 42 9.02 21.03 -10.80
CA GLU A 42 8.56 19.79 -11.41
C GLU A 42 8.75 18.63 -10.45
N TYR A 43 9.93 18.55 -9.81
CA TYR A 43 10.21 17.53 -8.80
C TYR A 43 9.23 17.62 -7.63
N ARG A 44 8.98 18.84 -7.11
CA ARG A 44 8.02 19.06 -6.01
C ARG A 44 6.59 18.67 -6.36
N LEU A 45 6.17 18.92 -7.61
CA LEU A 45 4.84 18.52 -8.08
C LEU A 45 4.71 16.99 -8.09
N VAL A 46 5.69 16.29 -8.67
CA VAL A 46 5.71 14.82 -8.70
C VAL A 46 5.73 14.24 -7.29
N GLU A 47 6.55 14.79 -6.40
CA GLU A 47 6.59 14.40 -4.99
C GLU A 47 5.23 14.58 -4.30
N ARG A 48 4.55 15.71 -4.51
CA ARG A 48 3.23 15.97 -3.94
C ARG A 48 2.17 14.98 -4.46
N VAL A 49 2.18 14.69 -5.76
CA VAL A 49 1.28 13.71 -6.37
C VAL A 49 1.55 12.32 -5.78
N PHE A 50 2.82 11.94 -5.67
CA PHE A 50 3.21 10.66 -5.05
C PHE A 50 2.68 10.53 -3.62
N LEU A 51 2.89 11.55 -2.77
CA LEU A 51 2.37 11.54 -1.39
C LEU A 51 0.84 11.48 -1.36
N GLY A 52 0.17 12.20 -2.26
CA GLY A 52 -1.29 12.12 -2.39
C GLY A 52 -1.77 10.72 -2.77
N THR A 53 -1.07 10.05 -3.70
CA THR A 53 -1.37 8.67 -4.09
C THR A 53 -1.21 7.69 -2.93
N LEU A 54 -0.19 7.86 -2.09
CA LEU A 54 -0.04 7.04 -0.89
C LEU A 54 -1.26 7.19 0.03
N ILE A 55 -1.78 8.40 0.24
CA ILE A 55 -3.00 8.58 1.06
C ILE A 55 -4.18 7.79 0.48
N VAL A 56 -4.37 7.84 -0.84
CA VAL A 56 -5.44 7.10 -1.53
C VAL A 56 -5.26 5.59 -1.36
N GLU A 57 -4.04 5.08 -1.50
CA GLU A 57 -3.70 3.68 -1.27
C GLU A 57 -4.10 3.22 0.14
N HIS A 58 -3.75 3.98 1.18
CA HIS A 58 -4.11 3.63 2.57
C HIS A 58 -5.62 3.65 2.82
N LEU A 59 -6.33 4.64 2.26
CA LEU A 59 -7.79 4.68 2.34
C LEU A 59 -8.44 3.49 1.61
N ALA A 60 -7.87 3.12 0.45
CA ALA A 60 -8.31 1.95 -0.30
C ALA A 60 -8.05 0.67 0.50
N PHE A 61 -6.89 0.53 1.16
CA PHE A 61 -6.59 -0.59 2.04
C PHE A 61 -7.57 -0.69 3.21
N PHE A 62 -7.83 0.42 3.91
CA PHE A 62 -8.80 0.44 5.00
C PHE A 62 -10.21 0.04 4.54
N THR A 63 -10.62 0.53 3.36
CA THR A 63 -11.89 0.16 2.73
C THR A 63 -11.91 -1.33 2.39
N LEU A 64 -10.81 -1.89 1.87
CA LEU A 64 -10.68 -3.30 1.53
C LEU A 64 -10.87 -4.20 2.76
N ILE A 65 -10.22 -3.87 3.88
CA ILE A 65 -10.34 -4.62 5.14
C ILE A 65 -11.78 -4.54 5.69
N THR A 66 -12.33 -3.33 5.78
CA THR A 66 -13.67 -3.10 6.32
C THR A 66 -14.73 -3.85 5.51
N THR A 67 -14.68 -3.74 4.18
CA THR A 67 -15.63 -4.45 3.31
C THR A 67 -15.43 -5.96 3.34
N GLY A 68 -14.19 -6.45 3.51
CA GLY A 68 -13.89 -7.87 3.71
C GLY A 68 -14.52 -8.44 4.99
N ILE A 69 -14.36 -7.74 6.11
CA ILE A 69 -14.95 -8.10 7.42
C ILE A 69 -16.49 -8.11 7.34
N LEU A 70 -17.08 -7.10 6.69
CA LEU A 70 -18.52 -7.03 6.49
C LEU A 70 -19.03 -8.21 5.67
N MET A 71 -18.36 -8.57 4.56
CA MET A 71 -18.73 -9.74 3.76
C MET A 71 -18.63 -11.05 4.53
N ALA A 72 -17.57 -11.24 5.33
CA ALA A 72 -17.40 -12.43 6.16
C ALA A 72 -18.51 -12.55 7.22
N SER A 73 -18.88 -11.43 7.83
CA SER A 73 -19.93 -11.36 8.85
C SER A 73 -21.32 -11.63 8.28
N LEU A 74 -21.66 -11.01 7.14
CA LEU A 74 -22.97 -11.18 6.48
C LEU A 74 -23.27 -12.62 6.08
N LEU A 75 -22.24 -13.42 5.81
CA LEU A 75 -22.36 -14.81 5.37
C LEU A 75 -21.92 -15.83 6.43
N ASN A 76 -21.58 -15.35 7.64
CA ASN A 76 -21.08 -16.15 8.74
C ASN A 76 -19.92 -17.10 8.35
N TRP A 77 -19.00 -16.61 7.51
CA TRP A 77 -17.91 -17.42 6.95
C TRP A 77 -16.66 -17.48 7.85
N TRP A 78 -16.73 -16.95 9.07
CA TRP A 78 -15.59 -16.89 9.98
C TRP A 78 -14.93 -18.25 10.25
N GLN A 79 -15.68 -19.34 10.20
CA GLN A 79 -15.14 -20.69 10.42
C GLN A 79 -14.60 -21.36 9.14
N ALA A 80 -14.71 -20.71 7.98
CA ALA A 80 -14.29 -21.30 6.73
C ALA A 80 -12.74 -21.39 6.66
N PRO A 81 -12.15 -22.58 6.41
CA PRO A 81 -10.69 -22.75 6.42
C PRO A 81 -9.95 -21.84 5.42
N TRP A 82 -10.48 -21.69 4.21
CA TRP A 82 -9.91 -20.79 3.19
C TRP A 82 -9.93 -19.33 3.64
N LEU A 83 -10.93 -18.91 4.43
CA LEU A 83 -11.00 -17.55 4.94
C LEU A 83 -9.96 -17.33 6.04
N GLN A 84 -9.74 -18.32 6.91
CA GLN A 84 -8.70 -18.27 7.93
C GLN A 84 -7.31 -18.10 7.31
N GLN A 85 -6.98 -18.90 6.30
CA GLN A 85 -5.73 -18.74 5.55
C GLN A 85 -5.62 -17.38 4.88
N LYS A 86 -6.71 -16.88 4.28
CA LYS A 86 -6.76 -15.53 3.71
C LYS A 86 -6.50 -14.46 4.77
N LEU A 87 -7.06 -14.60 5.98
CA LEU A 87 -6.86 -13.67 7.08
C LEU A 87 -5.41 -13.67 7.59
N TRP A 88 -4.71 -14.81 7.59
CA TRP A 88 -3.28 -14.86 7.90
C TRP A 88 -2.45 -14.05 6.90
N LEU A 89 -2.70 -14.22 5.60
CA LEU A 89 -2.02 -13.46 4.55
C LEU A 89 -2.33 -11.97 4.63
N VAL A 90 -3.61 -11.63 4.82
CA VAL A 90 -4.05 -10.24 5.00
C VAL A 90 -3.41 -9.62 6.26
N SER A 91 -3.30 -10.36 7.35
CA SER A 91 -2.66 -9.85 8.58
C SER A 91 -1.17 -9.55 8.36
N ALA A 92 -0.46 -10.38 7.57
CA ALA A 92 0.92 -10.10 7.19
C ALA A 92 1.02 -8.80 6.36
N ILE A 93 0.08 -8.57 5.44
CA ILE A 93 0.00 -7.30 4.69
C ILE A 93 -0.27 -6.14 5.65
N VAL A 94 -1.22 -6.25 6.58
CA VAL A 94 -1.52 -5.19 7.57
C VAL A 94 -0.27 -4.80 8.34
N VAL A 95 0.56 -5.76 8.76
CA VAL A 95 1.83 -5.45 9.46
C VAL A 95 2.78 -4.67 8.55
N LEU A 96 2.92 -5.07 7.28
CA LEU A 96 3.75 -4.35 6.31
C LEU A 96 3.25 -2.92 6.08
N GLU A 97 1.93 -2.74 5.95
CA GLU A 97 1.28 -1.43 5.78
C GLU A 97 1.49 -0.53 7.00
N VAL A 98 1.39 -1.05 8.22
CA VAL A 98 1.68 -0.27 9.44
C VAL A 98 3.14 0.19 9.45
N ILE A 99 4.07 -0.68 9.02
CA ILE A 99 5.48 -0.31 8.89
C ILE A 99 5.66 0.76 7.80
N ASP A 100 4.96 0.65 6.67
CA ASP A 100 5.02 1.65 5.59
C ASP A 100 4.49 3.01 6.05
N ILE A 101 3.31 3.06 6.68
CA ILE A 101 2.74 4.28 7.28
C ILE A 101 3.73 4.90 8.26
N TRP A 102 4.34 4.10 9.13
CA TRP A 102 5.27 4.59 10.13
C TRP A 102 6.54 5.16 9.49
N LEU A 103 7.15 4.46 8.54
CA LEU A 103 8.34 4.94 7.83
C LEU A 103 8.01 6.17 6.95
N GLY A 104 6.88 6.15 6.25
CA GLY A 104 6.37 7.21 5.38
C GLY A 104 5.99 8.48 6.12
N ASN A 105 5.13 8.40 7.12
CA ASN A 105 4.59 9.58 7.79
C ASN A 105 5.45 10.09 8.95
N PHE A 106 6.13 9.21 9.69
CA PHE A 106 6.96 9.68 10.82
C PHE A 106 8.39 10.02 10.40
N LEU A 107 9.02 9.18 9.57
CA LEU A 107 10.45 9.31 9.29
C LEU A 107 10.70 10.31 8.16
N LEU A 108 10.03 10.14 7.01
CA LEU A 108 10.21 11.02 5.85
C LEU A 108 9.70 12.45 6.10
N VAL A 109 8.54 12.63 6.74
CA VAL A 109 8.02 13.98 7.07
C VAL A 109 8.95 14.72 8.04
N ARG A 110 9.50 14.02 9.04
CA ARG A 110 10.44 14.61 10.00
C ARG A 110 11.76 15.02 9.31
N LEU A 111 12.21 14.25 8.34
CA LEU A 111 13.39 14.54 7.54
C LEU A 111 13.15 15.72 6.58
N HIS A 112 12.00 15.76 5.89
CA HIS A 112 11.63 16.89 5.02
C HIS A 112 11.54 18.20 5.78
N ARG A 113 10.93 18.19 6.98
CA ARG A 113 10.86 19.38 7.85
C ARG A 113 12.24 19.87 8.29
N ARG A 114 13.20 18.96 8.54
CA ARG A 114 14.58 19.31 8.88
C ARG A 114 15.36 19.83 7.68
N ARG A 115 15.17 19.24 6.50
CA ARG A 115 15.86 19.60 5.26
C ARG A 115 15.46 20.99 4.75
N ASN A 116 14.20 21.38 4.94
CA ASN A 116 13.72 22.73 4.67
C ASN A 116 14.25 23.79 5.66
N ALA A 117 14.75 23.37 6.83
CA ALA A 117 15.24 24.26 7.88
C ALA A 117 16.76 24.48 7.86
N ALA A 118 17.56 23.55 7.32
CA ALA A 118 19.01 23.72 7.23
C ALA A 118 19.63 22.77 6.18
N GLN A 119 20.08 23.35 5.04
CA GLN A 119 21.00 22.82 4.00
C GLN A 119 20.80 21.36 3.49
N PRO A 120 21.27 21.04 2.26
CA PRO A 120 21.12 19.70 1.69
C PRO A 120 21.93 18.68 2.49
N THR A 121 21.28 18.01 3.44
CA THR A 121 21.85 16.88 4.18
C THR A 121 21.86 15.63 3.29
N PRO A 122 22.90 14.79 3.38
CA PRO A 122 22.96 13.51 2.64
C PRO A 122 21.81 12.59 3.06
N LEU A 123 21.37 11.72 2.14
CA LEU A 123 20.34 10.71 2.39
C LEU A 123 20.61 10.00 3.71
N THR A 124 19.68 10.11 4.65
CA THR A 124 19.82 9.47 5.96
C THR A 124 19.72 7.95 5.80
N ARG A 125 20.36 7.17 6.69
CA ARG A 125 20.26 5.69 6.69
C ARG A 125 18.81 5.19 6.58
N ALA A 126 17.89 5.94 7.19
CA ALA A 126 16.45 5.75 7.11
C ALA A 126 15.88 5.80 5.68
N GLU A 127 16.17 6.85 4.91
CA GLU A 127 15.72 6.99 3.53
C GLU A 127 16.32 5.92 2.62
N THR A 128 17.59 5.59 2.84
CA THR A 128 18.29 4.52 2.10
C THR A 128 17.71 3.14 2.40
N PHE A 129 17.28 2.90 3.64
CA PHE A 129 16.60 1.66 4.02
C PHE A 129 15.20 1.57 3.41
N TYR A 130 14.42 2.65 3.52
CA TYR A 130 13.04 2.70 3.02
C TYR A 130 12.99 2.49 1.50
N HIS A 131 13.74 3.29 0.73
CA HIS A 131 13.80 3.19 -0.73
C HIS A 131 14.67 2.04 -1.25
N GLY A 132 15.35 1.30 -0.37
CA GLY A 132 16.25 0.21 -0.71
C GLY A 132 15.63 -1.16 -0.39
N PRO A 133 16.07 -1.84 0.69
CA PRO A 133 15.63 -3.19 1.03
C PRO A 133 14.12 -3.29 1.25
N PHE A 134 13.49 -2.35 1.95
CA PHE A 134 12.06 -2.42 2.25
C PHE A 134 11.22 -2.38 0.97
N THR A 135 11.42 -1.37 0.12
CA THR A 135 10.70 -1.27 -1.16
C THR A 135 10.92 -2.50 -2.04
N ARG A 136 12.13 -3.06 -2.09
CA ARG A 136 12.40 -4.30 -2.86
C ARG A 136 11.62 -5.48 -2.31
N VAL A 137 11.67 -5.72 -0.99
CA VAL A 137 10.94 -6.82 -0.35
C VAL A 137 9.45 -6.67 -0.66
N ALA A 138 8.86 -5.50 -0.42
CA ALA A 138 7.45 -5.24 -0.69
C ALA A 138 7.10 -5.48 -2.17
N THR A 139 7.92 -4.96 -3.10
CA THR A 139 7.69 -5.13 -4.55
C THR A 139 7.69 -6.60 -4.99
N PHE A 140 8.54 -7.46 -4.39
CA PHE A 140 8.61 -8.87 -4.74
C PHE A 140 7.63 -9.75 -3.96
N THR A 141 7.23 -9.36 -2.75
CA THR A 141 6.34 -10.16 -1.89
C THR A 141 4.86 -9.82 -2.05
N LEU A 142 4.50 -8.55 -2.26
CA LEU A 142 3.09 -8.15 -2.39
C LEU A 142 2.39 -8.80 -3.59
N PRO A 143 2.97 -8.89 -4.81
CA PRO A 143 2.29 -9.53 -5.93
C PRO A 143 1.96 -11.02 -5.70
N PRO A 144 2.89 -11.91 -5.30
CA PRO A 144 2.55 -13.31 -5.07
C PRO A 144 1.58 -13.51 -3.89
N VAL A 145 1.71 -12.72 -2.82
CA VAL A 145 0.76 -12.78 -1.69
C VAL A 145 -0.65 -12.37 -2.14
N THR A 146 -0.75 -11.30 -2.95
CA THR A 146 -2.04 -10.86 -3.51
C THR A 146 -2.64 -11.95 -4.41
N LEU A 147 -1.84 -12.57 -5.28
CA LEU A 147 -2.30 -13.67 -6.13
C LEU A 147 -2.79 -14.87 -5.30
N ALA A 148 -2.09 -15.22 -4.22
CA ALA A 148 -2.54 -16.27 -3.30
C ALA A 148 -3.88 -15.91 -2.62
N ILE A 149 -4.07 -14.66 -2.23
CA ILE A 149 -5.35 -14.17 -1.68
C ILE A 149 -6.48 -14.27 -2.71
N PHE A 150 -6.23 -13.91 -3.97
CA PHE A 150 -7.21 -14.07 -5.05
C PHE A 150 -7.53 -15.53 -5.30
N TRP A 151 -6.52 -16.39 -5.34
CA TRP A 151 -6.69 -17.82 -5.50
C TRP A 151 -7.62 -18.38 -4.42
N LEU A 152 -7.34 -18.10 -3.14
CA LEU A 152 -8.19 -18.50 -2.01
C LEU A 152 -9.63 -17.97 -2.14
N ALA A 153 -9.80 -16.74 -2.64
CA ALA A 153 -11.11 -16.13 -2.81
C ALA A 153 -11.94 -16.77 -3.94
N VAL A 154 -11.27 -17.23 -5.01
CA VAL A 154 -11.92 -17.86 -6.18
C VAL A 154 -12.14 -19.35 -5.96
N SER A 155 -11.09 -20.08 -5.56
CA SER A 155 -11.16 -21.53 -5.36
C SER A 155 -12.05 -21.89 -4.18
N LYS A 156 -12.07 -21.04 -3.14
CA LYS A 156 -12.65 -21.34 -1.81
C LYS A 156 -12.15 -22.66 -1.22
N GLN A 157 -11.02 -23.16 -1.73
CA GLN A 157 -10.33 -24.32 -1.21
C GLN A 157 -9.22 -23.80 -0.30
N ALA A 158 -9.04 -24.48 0.83
CA ALA A 158 -7.85 -24.25 1.64
C ALA A 158 -6.62 -24.66 0.81
N LEU A 159 -5.57 -23.84 0.88
CA LEU A 159 -4.20 -24.20 0.52
C LEU A 159 -3.74 -25.43 1.32
#